data_AF-A0A916RCP0-F1
#
_entry.id   AF-A0A916RCP0-F1
#
_cell.length_a   1.000
_cell.length_b   1.000
_cell.length_c   1.000
_cell.angle_alpha   90.00
_cell.angle_beta   90.00
_cell.angle_gamma   90.00
#
_symmetry.space_group_name_H-M   'P 1'
#
loop_
_entity.id
_entity.type
_entity.pdbx_description
1 polymer ?
#
loop_
_entity_poly.entity_id
_entity_poly.type
_entity_poly.pdbx_seq_one_letter_code
_entity_poly.pdbx_strand_id
1 'polypeptide(L)'
;MHLLLIIGSLFVLTLNKKIWTNKLLIKYGIVLVLGFVLFASLITWSPYRCRLHLPLFILFSPFVALVFSKSLPKQVSYLLAILVLFLSYKWVLFNSVRPLIGENNIFQSSRIEQYFNTQRKYQKFYLDEVVRVESNQCKNIGLTFQNSSFEYPLLVLLNENYSKQIQHINVENESQILVKKDSNSNFQNLSNDCIINIDRNQLKSKDN
;
A
#
# COMPACT_ATOMS: atom_id res chain seq x y z
N MET A 1 6.58 -7.45 -16.96
CA MET A 1 6.59 -6.43 -18.04
C MET A 1 7.67 -5.37 -17.84
N HIS A 2 7.61 -4.52 -16.81
CA HIS A 2 8.59 -3.43 -16.63
C HIS A 2 10.06 -3.89 -16.60
N LEU A 3 10.35 -4.99 -15.90
CA LEU A 3 11.71 -5.53 -15.83
C LEU A 3 12.26 -5.96 -17.19
N LEU A 4 11.42 -6.53 -18.07
CA LEU A 4 11.81 -6.90 -19.43
C LEU A 4 12.14 -5.66 -20.28
N LEU A 5 11.38 -4.57 -20.14
CA LEU A 5 11.66 -3.32 -20.84
C LEU A 5 12.96 -2.66 -20.35
N ILE A 6 13.26 -2.78 -19.06
CA ILE A 6 14.52 -2.29 -18.46
C ILE A 6 15.70 -3.11 -18.96
N ILE A 7 15.62 -4.45 -18.95
CA ILE A 7 16.68 -5.30 -19.50
C ILE A 7 16.85 -5.03 -21.00
N GLY A 8 15.75 -4.93 -21.74
CA GLY A 8 15.76 -4.60 -23.16
C GLY A 8 16.40 -3.24 -23.45
N SER A 9 16.14 -2.21 -22.64
CA SER A 9 16.77 -0.90 -22.82
C SER A 9 18.27 -0.94 -22.51
N LEU A 10 18.70 -1.67 -21.48
CA LEU A 10 20.12 -1.87 -21.19
C LEU A 10 20.82 -2.63 -22.32
N PHE A 11 20.19 -3.65 -22.89
CA PHE A 11 20.71 -4.39 -24.04
C PHE A 11 20.80 -3.53 -25.31
N VAL A 12 19.78 -2.72 -25.60
CA VAL A 12 19.84 -1.78 -26.74
C VAL A 12 20.95 -0.73 -26.55
N LEU A 13 21.18 -0.29 -25.31
CA LEU A 13 22.24 0.64 -24.99
C LEU A 13 23.63 0.05 -25.24
N THR A 14 23.87 -1.24 -24.97
CA THR A 14 25.17 -1.87 -25.25
C THR A 14 25.43 -2.04 -26.75
N LEU A 15 24.39 -2.30 -27.55
CA LEU A 15 24.51 -2.45 -29.00
C LEU A 15 24.70 -1.11 -29.73
N ASN A 16 24.05 -0.05 -29.26
CA ASN A 16 24.05 1.22 -29.96
C ASN A 16 25.09 2.21 -29.42
N LYS A 17 26.32 2.11 -29.93
CA LYS A 17 27.45 2.99 -29.56
C LYS A 17 27.17 4.49 -29.71
N LYS A 18 26.20 4.89 -30.55
CA LYS A 18 25.81 6.30 -30.70
C LYS A 18 25.27 6.92 -29.41
N ILE A 19 24.60 6.13 -28.56
CA ILE A 19 24.10 6.60 -27.27
C ILE A 19 25.21 6.88 -26.28
N TRP A 20 26.36 6.21 -26.41
CA TRP A 20 27.48 6.36 -25.50
C TRP A 20 28.11 7.77 -25.54
N THR A 21 27.77 8.55 -26.56
CA THR A 21 28.12 9.97 -26.65
C THR A 21 27.40 10.81 -25.58
N ASN A 22 26.21 10.41 -25.14
CA ASN A 22 25.44 11.11 -24.12
C ASN A 22 25.83 10.64 -22.72
N LYS A 23 26.92 11.22 -22.19
CA LYS A 23 27.46 10.88 -20.86
C LYS A 23 26.44 11.05 -19.72
N LEU A 24 25.51 12.01 -19.85
CA LEU A 24 24.47 12.24 -18.83
C LEU A 24 23.52 11.04 -18.74
N LEU A 25 23.06 10.52 -19.88
CA LEU A 25 22.17 9.36 -19.91
C LEU A 25 22.83 8.11 -19.33
N ILE A 26 24.12 7.89 -19.63
CA ILE A 26 24.88 6.77 -19.07
C ILE A 26 25.03 6.91 -17.55
N LYS A 27 25.45 8.09 -17.07
CA LYS A 27 25.56 8.34 -15.62
C LYS A 27 24.25 8.10 -14.90
N TYR A 28 23.14 8.58 -15.47
CA TYR A 28 21.81 8.34 -14.93
C TYR A 28 21.48 6.84 -14.88
N GLY A 29 21.71 6.10 -15.97
CA GLY A 29 21.50 4.65 -16.01
C GLY A 29 22.34 3.88 -14.99
N ILE A 30 23.62 4.25 -14.83
CA ILE A 30 24.51 3.66 -13.81
C ILE A 30 23.96 3.90 -12.40
N VAL A 31 23.56 5.13 -12.08
CA VAL A 31 22.98 5.45 -10.77
C VAL A 31 21.71 4.64 -10.50
N LEU A 32 20.84 4.48 -11.50
CA LEU A 32 19.64 3.66 -11.34
C LEU A 32 19.95 2.18 -11.11
N VAL A 33 20.90 1.61 -11.85
CA VAL A 33 21.32 0.21 -11.67
C VAL A 33 21.96 0.01 -10.30
N LEU A 34 22.87 0.90 -9.89
CA LEU A 34 23.47 0.86 -8.55
C LEU A 34 22.42 1.01 -7.46
N GLY A 35 21.46 1.93 -7.62
CA GLY A 35 20.35 2.10 -6.69
C GLY A 35 19.49 0.84 -6.58
N PHE A 36 19.22 0.16 -7.70
CA PHE A 36 18.50 -1.11 -7.69
C PHE A 36 19.28 -2.24 -6.99
N VAL A 37 20.59 -2.36 -7.26
CA VAL A 37 21.44 -3.38 -6.62
C VAL A 37 21.56 -3.13 -5.12
N LEU A 38 21.81 -1.88 -4.71
CA LEU A 38 21.87 -1.50 -3.30
C LEU A 38 20.53 -1.77 -2.61
N PHE A 39 19.41 -1.40 -3.24
CA PHE A 39 18.07 -1.67 -2.72
C PHE A 39 17.83 -3.18 -2.55
N ALA A 40 18.17 -3.98 -3.56
CA ALA A 40 18.04 -5.43 -3.50
C ALA A 40 18.94 -6.08 -2.44
N SER A 41 20.10 -5.48 -2.15
CA SER A 41 21.02 -5.97 -1.11
C SER A 41 20.57 -5.61 0.30
N LEU A 42 19.93 -4.46 0.50
CA LEU A 42 19.49 -4.02 1.83
C LEU A 42 18.18 -4.68 2.28
N ILE A 43 17.29 -4.99 1.32
CA ILE A 43 15.94 -5.47 1.64
C ILE A 43 15.86 -6.98 1.46
N THR A 44 15.54 -7.67 2.56
CA THR A 44 15.26 -9.10 2.50
C THR A 44 14.00 -9.38 1.69
N TRP A 45 14.08 -10.37 0.80
CA TRP A 45 12.97 -10.75 -0.07
C TRP A 45 11.73 -11.15 0.74
N SER A 46 10.56 -10.61 0.35
CA SER A 46 9.25 -11.01 0.88
C SER A 46 8.15 -10.69 -0.13
N PRO A 47 7.12 -11.53 -0.26
CA PRO A 47 5.98 -11.30 -1.15
C PRO A 47 5.26 -9.97 -0.91
N TYR A 48 5.24 -9.48 0.33
CA TYR A 48 4.53 -8.25 0.70
C TYR A 48 5.33 -6.98 0.37
N ARG A 49 6.65 -7.10 0.29
CA ARG A 49 7.60 -5.99 0.09
C ARG A 49 7.87 -5.67 -1.39
N CYS A 50 7.31 -6.44 -2.33
CA CYS A 50 7.44 -6.17 -3.77
C CYS A 50 7.01 -4.73 -4.16
N ARG A 51 6.09 -4.13 -3.39
CA ARG A 51 5.64 -2.74 -3.58
C ARG A 51 6.75 -1.71 -3.41
N LEU A 52 7.79 -2.01 -2.64
CA LEU A 52 8.88 -1.08 -2.36
C LEU A 52 9.78 -0.84 -3.60
N HIS A 53 9.73 -1.71 -4.63
CA HIS A 53 10.46 -1.50 -5.88
C HIS A 53 9.79 -0.48 -6.83
N LEU A 54 8.55 -0.08 -6.55
CA LEU A 54 7.75 0.78 -7.45
C LEU A 54 8.44 2.12 -7.77
N PRO A 55 9.03 2.87 -6.80
CA PRO A 55 9.70 4.13 -7.08
C PRO A 55 10.86 3.98 -8.05
N LEU A 56 11.65 2.90 -7.91
CA LEU A 56 12.76 2.60 -8.82
C LEU A 56 12.25 2.35 -10.24
N PHE A 57 11.18 1.55 -10.40
CA PHE A 57 10.60 1.31 -11.73
C PHE A 57 10.06 2.59 -12.38
N ILE A 58 9.49 3.52 -11.59
CA ILE A 58 9.05 4.83 -12.09
C ILE A 58 10.26 5.63 -12.60
N LEU A 59 11.37 5.64 -11.87
CA LEU A 59 12.60 6.31 -12.30
C LEU A 59 13.22 5.66 -13.55
N PHE A 60 13.11 4.34 -13.71
CA PHE A 60 13.55 3.68 -14.95
C PHE A 60 12.68 4.00 -16.17
N SER A 61 11.43 4.47 -16.00
CA SER A 61 10.50 4.77 -17.10
C SER A 61 11.05 5.79 -18.11
N PRO A 62 11.48 7.02 -17.72
CA PRO A 62 12.05 7.99 -18.65
C PRO A 62 13.36 7.50 -19.27
N PHE A 63 14.16 6.71 -18.55
CA PHE A 63 15.36 6.10 -19.10
C PHE A 63 15.05 5.16 -20.28
N VAL A 64 14.11 4.23 -20.09
CA VAL A 64 13.65 3.29 -21.12
C VAL A 64 13.10 4.05 -22.33
N ALA A 65 12.25 5.06 -22.10
CA ALA A 65 11.67 5.86 -23.16
C ALA A 65 12.73 6.60 -24.00
N LEU A 66 13.75 7.18 -23.36
CA LEU A 66 14.85 7.87 -24.03
C LEU A 66 15.75 6.92 -24.83
N VAL A 67 16.06 5.74 -24.28
CA VAL A 67 16.91 4.76 -24.97
C VAL A 67 16.21 4.21 -26.22
N PHE A 68 14.93 3.83 -26.11
CA PHE A 68 14.17 3.32 -27.25
C PHE A 68 13.92 4.38 -28.32
N SER A 69 13.51 5.59 -27.93
CA SER A 69 13.26 6.67 -28.91
C SER A 69 14.50 7.10 -29.69
N LYS A 70 15.70 6.97 -29.11
CA LYS A 70 16.97 7.30 -29.78
C LYS A 70 17.57 6.14 -30.57
N SER A 71 17.20 4.90 -30.26
CA SER A 71 17.82 3.70 -30.87
C SER A 71 16.97 3.02 -31.90
N LEU A 72 15.66 3.05 -31.72
CA LEU A 72 14.72 2.33 -32.56
C LEU A 72 14.10 3.29 -33.57
N PRO A 73 13.62 2.78 -34.72
CA PRO A 73 12.78 3.55 -35.62
C PRO A 73 11.56 4.12 -34.87
N LYS A 74 11.10 5.32 -35.28
CA LYS A 74 9.96 6.00 -34.63
C LYS A 74 8.72 5.13 -34.59
N GLN A 75 8.45 4.39 -35.66
CA GLN A 75 7.31 3.47 -35.78
C GLN A 75 7.36 2.36 -34.71
N VAL A 76 8.53 1.76 -34.50
CA VAL A 76 8.72 0.71 -33.49
C VAL A 76 8.54 1.27 -32.08
N SER A 77 9.08 2.47 -31.82
CA SER A 77 8.91 3.15 -30.53
C SER A 77 7.44 3.45 -30.22
N TYR A 78 6.67 3.93 -31.21
CA TYR A 78 5.23 4.17 -31.04
C TYR A 78 4.45 2.87 -30.84
N LEU A 79 4.77 1.83 -31.61
CA LEU A 79 4.13 0.52 -31.44
C LEU A 79 4.37 -0.05 -30.04
N LEU A 80 5.60 0.04 -29.53
CA LEU A 80 5.92 -0.37 -28.16
C LEU A 80 5.14 0.44 -27.11
N ALA A 81 5.02 1.76 -27.29
CA ALA A 81 4.24 2.61 -26.38
C ALA A 81 2.76 2.21 -26.37
N ILE A 82 2.15 2.01 -27.54
CA ILE A 82 0.76 1.57 -27.68
C ILE A 82 0.57 0.19 -27.04
N LEU A 83 1.50 -0.75 -27.29
CA LEU A 83 1.46 -2.09 -26.73
C LEU A 83 1.54 -2.08 -25.20
N VAL A 84 2.38 -1.24 -24.61
CA VAL A 84 2.46 -1.09 -23.14
C VAL A 84 1.16 -0.53 -22.58
N LEU A 85 0.58 0.50 -23.22
CA LEU A 85 -0.72 1.04 -22.80
C LEU A 85 -1.81 -0.03 -22.87
N PHE A 86 -1.86 -0.79 -23.96
CA PHE A 86 -2.81 -1.88 -24.13
C PHE A 86 -2.60 -3.00 -23.10
N LEU A 87 -1.37 -3.39 -22.79
CA LEU A 87 -1.14 -4.38 -21.74
C LEU A 87 -1.51 -3.86 -20.33
N SER A 88 -1.44 -2.55 -20.12
CA SER A 88 -1.76 -1.94 -18.83
C SER A 88 -3.27 -1.69 -18.61
N TYR A 89 -4.06 -1.54 -19.68
CA TYR A 89 -5.46 -1.07 -19.55
C TYR A 89 -6.27 -1.95 -18.60
N LYS A 90 -6.14 -3.29 -18.70
CA LYS A 90 -6.96 -4.21 -17.89
C LYS A 90 -6.63 -4.09 -16.41
N TRP A 91 -5.36 -3.95 -16.07
CA TRP A 91 -4.89 -3.83 -14.68
C TRP A 91 -5.25 -2.48 -14.04
N VAL A 92 -5.34 -1.43 -14.86
CA VAL A 92 -5.71 -0.08 -14.41
C VAL A 92 -7.23 0.06 -14.30
N LEU A 93 -7.98 -0.32 -15.34
CA LEU A 93 -9.43 -0.10 -15.40
C LEU A 93 -10.23 -1.13 -14.61
N PHE A 94 -9.84 -2.41 -14.68
CA PHE A 94 -10.56 -3.55 -14.10
C PHE A 94 -9.81 -4.17 -12.90
N ASN A 95 -9.19 -3.32 -12.08
CA ASN A 95 -8.54 -3.76 -10.86
C ASN A 95 -9.55 -4.40 -9.91
N SER A 96 -9.27 -5.62 -9.43
CA SER A 96 -10.20 -6.37 -8.57
C SER A 96 -10.47 -5.71 -7.21
N VAL A 97 -9.56 -4.85 -6.74
CA VAL A 97 -9.65 -4.20 -5.43
C VAL A 97 -10.12 -2.74 -5.54
N ARG A 98 -9.79 -2.05 -6.64
CA ARG A 98 -10.17 -0.66 -6.88
C ARG A 98 -10.49 -0.44 -8.36
N PRO A 99 -11.61 -1.00 -8.86
CA PRO A 99 -11.96 -0.85 -10.26
C PRO A 99 -12.34 0.61 -10.56
N LEU A 100 -11.91 1.11 -11.72
CA LEU A 100 -12.30 2.44 -12.21
C LEU A 100 -13.60 2.39 -13.01
N ILE A 101 -13.91 1.22 -13.59
CA ILE A 101 -15.09 0.98 -14.42
C ILE A 101 -15.81 -0.27 -13.89
N GLY A 102 -17.15 -0.27 -13.95
CA GLY A 102 -18.01 -1.36 -13.48
C GLY A 102 -18.97 -0.90 -12.37
N GLU A 103 -19.84 -1.80 -11.91
CA GLU A 103 -20.93 -1.48 -10.96
C GLU A 103 -20.44 -1.06 -9.57
N ASN A 104 -19.28 -1.55 -9.14
CA ASN A 104 -18.68 -1.24 -7.83
C ASN A 104 -17.37 -0.49 -7.98
N ASN A 105 -17.37 0.61 -8.74
CA ASN A 105 -16.18 1.42 -8.98
C ASN A 105 -15.92 2.44 -7.86
N ILE A 106 -14.69 2.94 -7.79
CA ILE A 106 -14.25 3.89 -6.75
C ILE A 106 -14.98 5.25 -6.77
N PHE A 107 -15.70 5.58 -7.84
CA PHE A 107 -16.45 6.83 -7.95
C PHE A 107 -17.88 6.70 -7.40
N GLN A 108 -18.42 5.48 -7.39
CA GLN A 108 -19.78 5.20 -6.92
C GLN A 108 -19.81 4.65 -5.49
N SER A 109 -18.82 3.82 -5.12
CA SER A 109 -18.76 3.23 -3.77
C SER A 109 -18.43 4.27 -2.71
N SER A 110 -19.09 4.19 -1.56
CA SER A 110 -18.80 5.09 -0.44
C SER A 110 -17.36 4.89 0.07
N ARG A 111 -16.79 5.93 0.70
CA ARG A 111 -15.43 5.85 1.27
C ARG A 111 -15.29 4.69 2.27
N ILE A 112 -16.33 4.42 3.06
CA ILE A 112 -16.36 3.34 4.04
C ILE A 112 -16.31 1.97 3.34
N GLU A 113 -17.16 1.74 2.35
CA GLU A 113 -17.17 0.49 1.57
C GLU A 113 -15.82 0.23 0.89
N GLN A 114 -15.18 1.28 0.38
CA GLN A 114 -13.85 1.15 -0.26
C GLN A 114 -12.77 0.65 0.72
N TYR A 115 -12.84 1.01 2.01
CA TYR A 115 -11.91 0.48 3.02
C TYR A 115 -12.07 -1.01 3.24
N PHE A 116 -13.29 -1.52 3.19
CA PHE A 116 -13.60 -2.93 3.41
C PHE A 116 -13.71 -3.75 2.13
N ASN A 117 -13.38 -3.21 0.95
CA ASN A 117 -13.62 -3.92 -0.31
C ASN A 117 -12.90 -5.28 -0.41
N THR A 118 -11.72 -5.41 0.21
CA THR A 118 -11.01 -6.71 0.28
C THR A 118 -11.56 -7.67 1.33
N GLN A 119 -12.36 -7.17 2.29
CA GLN A 119 -12.82 -7.92 3.46
C GLN A 119 -14.19 -7.43 3.95
N ARG A 120 -15.19 -7.41 3.06
CA ARG A 120 -16.51 -6.80 3.31
C ARG A 120 -17.20 -7.36 4.56
N LYS A 121 -16.99 -8.64 4.86
CA LYS A 121 -17.56 -9.31 6.03
C LYS A 121 -17.25 -8.64 7.38
N TYR A 122 -16.13 -7.91 7.48
CA TYR A 122 -15.77 -7.24 8.72
C TYR A 122 -16.39 -5.85 8.84
N GLN A 123 -16.92 -5.25 7.77
CA GLN A 123 -17.44 -3.88 7.80
C GLN A 123 -18.49 -3.68 8.89
N LYS A 124 -19.46 -4.61 9.00
CA LYS A 124 -20.51 -4.54 10.01
C LYS A 124 -19.96 -4.53 11.42
N PHE A 125 -19.01 -5.42 11.73
CA PHE A 125 -18.36 -5.46 13.04
C PHE A 125 -17.72 -4.12 13.42
N TYR A 126 -17.02 -3.48 12.49
CA TYR A 126 -16.38 -2.19 12.76
C TYR A 126 -17.41 -1.07 13.00
N LEU A 127 -18.52 -1.07 12.26
CA LEU A 127 -19.60 -0.12 12.46
C LEU A 127 -20.30 -0.34 13.82
N ASP A 128 -20.58 -1.60 14.18
CA ASP A 128 -21.23 -1.95 15.44
C ASP A 128 -20.35 -1.53 16.65
N GLU A 129 -19.03 -1.69 16.55
CA GLU A 129 -18.08 -1.25 17.58
C GLU A 129 -18.05 0.28 17.73
N VAL A 130 -18.13 1.02 16.62
CA VAL A 130 -18.21 2.49 16.65
C VAL A 130 -19.51 2.94 17.31
N VAL A 131 -20.64 2.32 16.97
CA VAL A 131 -21.94 2.60 17.60
C VAL A 131 -21.89 2.33 19.11
N ARG A 132 -21.28 1.22 19.54
CA ARG A 132 -21.10 0.87 20.95
C ARG A 132 -20.26 1.90 21.71
N VAL A 133 -19.17 2.37 21.11
CA VAL A 133 -18.31 3.40 21.70
C VAL A 133 -19.06 4.72 21.86
N GLU A 134 -19.87 5.08 20.87
CA GLU A 134 -20.65 6.32 20.88
C GLU A 134 -21.82 6.28 21.86
N SER A 135 -22.56 5.17 21.92
CA SER A 135 -23.67 5.00 22.86
C SER A 135 -23.21 5.08 24.31
N ASN A 136 -21.99 4.59 24.59
CA ASN A 136 -21.39 4.62 25.93
C ASN A 136 -20.62 5.92 26.22
N GLN A 137 -20.60 6.87 25.27
CA GLN A 137 -19.87 8.13 25.39
C GLN A 137 -18.41 7.95 25.81
N CYS A 138 -17.76 6.94 25.22
CA CYS A 138 -16.41 6.56 25.60
C CYS A 138 -15.39 7.63 25.19
N LYS A 139 -14.58 8.08 26.15
CA LYS A 139 -13.52 9.11 25.93
C LYS A 139 -12.17 8.47 25.66
N ASN A 140 -11.85 7.38 26.36
CA ASN A 140 -10.62 6.63 26.17
C ASN A 140 -10.96 5.28 25.53
N ILE A 141 -10.21 4.91 24.50
CA ILE A 141 -10.41 3.68 23.73
C ILE A 141 -9.12 2.87 23.74
N GLY A 142 -9.16 1.72 24.40
CA GLY A 142 -8.11 0.71 24.35
C GLY A 142 -8.31 -0.19 23.15
N LEU A 143 -7.30 -0.30 22.28
CA LEU A 143 -7.31 -1.19 21.14
C LEU A 143 -6.42 -2.40 21.41
N THR A 144 -6.97 -3.59 21.16
CA THR A 144 -6.18 -4.83 21.06
C THR A 144 -6.32 -5.38 19.66
N PHE A 145 -5.20 -5.47 18.95
CA PHE A 145 -5.15 -6.09 17.63
C PHE A 145 -4.49 -7.45 17.73
N GLN A 146 -5.17 -8.45 17.19
CA GLN A 146 -4.53 -9.72 16.84
C GLN A 146 -4.43 -9.82 15.33
N ASN A 147 -3.27 -10.25 14.84
CA ASN A 147 -3.01 -10.53 13.42
C ASN A 147 -3.13 -9.30 12.49
N SER A 148 -3.50 -9.52 11.22
CA SER A 148 -3.50 -8.55 10.11
C SER A 148 -4.71 -7.59 10.10
N SER A 149 -5.29 -7.29 11.26
CA SER A 149 -6.48 -6.47 11.45
C SER A 149 -6.33 -5.02 10.93
N PHE A 150 -7.45 -4.36 10.61
CA PHE A 150 -7.44 -3.05 9.97
C PHE A 150 -7.63 -1.92 10.98
N GLU A 151 -6.54 -1.38 11.50
CA GLU A 151 -6.59 -0.24 12.41
C GLU A 151 -7.12 1.03 11.71
N TYR A 152 -6.58 1.34 10.53
CA TYR A 152 -6.86 2.61 9.86
C TYR A 152 -8.36 2.89 9.59
N PRO A 153 -9.17 1.95 9.06
CA PRO A 153 -10.61 2.16 8.91
C PRO A 153 -11.34 2.42 10.24
N LEU A 154 -10.96 1.74 11.33
CA LEU A 154 -11.53 2.00 12.65
C LEU A 154 -11.23 3.43 13.09
N LEU A 155 -9.98 3.88 12.93
CA LEU A 155 -9.59 5.25 13.25
C LEU A 155 -10.41 6.26 12.44
N VAL A 156 -10.61 6.04 11.13
CA VAL A 156 -11.42 6.94 10.31
C VAL A 156 -12.87 6.99 10.80
N LEU A 157 -13.46 5.85 11.16
CA LEU A 157 -14.84 5.80 11.67
C LEU A 157 -14.97 6.45 13.05
N LEU A 158 -13.97 6.33 13.93
CA LEU A 158 -13.97 6.93 15.26
C LEU A 158 -13.64 8.42 15.26
N ASN A 159 -12.82 8.88 14.30
CA ASN A 159 -12.27 10.23 14.23
C ASN A 159 -13.21 11.26 13.58
N GLU A 160 -14.48 10.91 13.34
CA GLU A 160 -15.52 11.92 13.10
C GLU A 160 -15.73 12.82 14.33
N ASN A 161 -15.33 12.34 15.53
CA ASN A 161 -15.38 13.07 16.80
C ASN A 161 -13.98 13.14 17.45
N TYR A 162 -13.21 14.20 17.15
CA TYR A 162 -11.81 14.46 17.55
C TYR A 162 -11.49 14.46 19.06
N SER A 163 -12.44 14.17 19.94
CA SER A 163 -12.27 14.20 21.39
C SER A 163 -11.84 12.87 22.03
N LYS A 164 -11.73 11.78 21.25
CA LYS A 164 -11.45 10.44 21.74
C LYS A 164 -9.95 10.15 21.78
N GLN A 165 -9.43 9.69 22.92
CA GLN A 165 -8.05 9.21 23.04
C GLN A 165 -8.00 7.71 22.73
N ILE A 166 -7.15 7.33 21.76
CA ILE A 166 -7.05 5.94 21.30
C ILE A 166 -5.63 5.45 21.58
N GLN A 167 -5.52 4.30 22.24
CA GLN A 167 -4.23 3.72 22.63
C GLN A 167 -4.23 2.20 22.43
N HIS A 168 -3.08 1.64 22.05
CA HIS A 168 -2.89 0.20 22.01
C HIS A 168 -2.60 -0.32 23.41
N ILE A 169 -3.37 -1.31 23.87
CA ILE A 169 -3.19 -1.96 25.16
C ILE A 169 -2.77 -3.42 24.96
N ASN A 170 -2.22 -4.05 26.00
CA ASN A 170 -1.78 -5.45 25.98
C ASN A 170 -0.81 -5.77 24.83
N VAL A 171 0.13 -4.86 24.56
CA VAL A 171 1.17 -5.05 23.54
C VAL A 171 2.23 -6.02 24.08
N GLU A 172 2.43 -7.15 23.38
CA GLU A 172 3.35 -8.22 23.80
C GLU A 172 4.69 -8.24 23.02
N ASN A 173 4.86 -7.35 22.04
CA ASN A 173 6.06 -7.30 21.19
C ASN A 173 7.14 -6.34 21.73
N GLU A 174 8.18 -6.10 20.94
CA GLU A 174 9.30 -5.20 21.29
C GLU A 174 8.85 -3.78 21.72
N SER A 175 7.68 -3.33 21.26
CA SER A 175 7.11 -2.03 21.63
C SER A 175 6.47 -2.01 23.02
N GLN A 176 6.37 -3.14 23.73
CA GLN A 176 5.80 -3.20 25.09
C GLN A 176 6.51 -2.24 26.07
N ILE A 177 7.80 -1.96 25.85
CA ILE A 177 8.60 -1.04 26.67
C ILE A 177 7.99 0.38 26.66
N LEU A 178 7.40 0.79 25.53
CA LEU A 178 6.77 2.10 25.38
C LEU A 178 5.50 2.21 26.23
N VAL A 179 4.72 1.14 26.32
CA VAL A 179 3.49 1.07 27.15
C VAL A 179 3.83 1.14 28.64
N LYS A 180 4.86 0.42 29.09
CA LYS A 180 5.31 0.43 30.50
C LYS A 180 5.81 1.82 30.93
N LYS A 181 6.43 2.57 30.02
CA LYS A 181 6.91 3.93 30.32
C LYS A 181 5.76 4.93 30.50
N ASP A 182 4.62 4.64 29.90
CA ASP A 182 3.43 5.49 29.91
C ASP A 182 2.43 5.14 31.04
N SER A 183 2.92 4.57 32.15
CA SER A 183 2.16 4.02 33.30
C SER A 183 1.10 4.95 33.96
N ASN A 184 0.93 6.18 33.48
CA ASN A 184 -0.19 7.05 33.82
C ASN A 184 -1.44 6.84 32.92
N SER A 185 -1.39 5.98 31.90
CA SER A 185 -2.53 5.58 31.06
C SER A 185 -3.33 4.42 31.65
N ASN A 186 -3.60 4.47 32.96
CA ASN A 186 -4.42 3.47 33.61
C ASN A 186 -5.86 3.56 33.07
N PHE A 187 -6.18 2.74 32.07
CA PHE A 187 -7.52 2.21 31.83
C PHE A 187 -7.92 1.33 33.03
N GLN A 188 -8.01 1.94 34.20
CA GLN A 188 -8.44 1.30 35.43
C GLN A 188 -9.62 2.12 35.95
N ASN A 189 -10.82 1.69 35.55
CA ASN A 189 -12.10 2.07 36.14
C ASN A 189 -12.50 3.55 36.02
N LEU A 190 -12.64 4.06 34.80
CA LEU A 190 -13.58 5.16 34.53
C LEU A 190 -14.84 4.61 33.85
N SER A 191 -16.01 5.13 34.21
CA SER A 191 -17.31 4.72 33.68
C SER A 191 -17.46 4.88 32.16
N ASN A 192 -16.51 5.55 31.49
CA ASN A 192 -16.56 5.95 30.08
C ASN A 192 -15.31 5.49 29.30
N ASP A 193 -14.70 4.37 29.69
CA ASP A 193 -13.60 3.74 28.95
C ASP A 193 -14.11 2.53 28.15
N CYS A 194 -13.67 2.39 26.89
CA CYS A 194 -14.05 1.28 26.02
C CYS A 194 -12.83 0.48 25.58
N ILE A 195 -12.93 -0.85 25.57
CA ILE A 195 -11.93 -1.73 24.96
C ILE A 195 -12.54 -2.36 23.70
N ILE A 196 -11.87 -2.17 22.56
CA ILE A 196 -12.22 -2.80 21.28
C ILE A 196 -11.19 -3.88 20.99
N ASN A 197 -11.66 -5.12 20.95
CA ASN A 197 -10.83 -6.25 20.58
C ASN A 197 -11.10 -6.66 19.12
N ILE A 198 -10.07 -6.53 18.27
CA ILE A 198 -10.16 -6.91 16.87
C ILE A 198 -9.35 -8.19 16.64
N ASP A 199 -10.01 -9.32 16.85
CA ASP A 199 -9.50 -10.64 16.43
C ASP A 199 -10.32 -11.21 15.26
N ARG A 200 -9.63 -11.37 14.12
CA ARG A 200 -10.20 -11.95 12.91
C ARG A 200 -10.55 -13.44 13.03
N ASN A 201 -9.94 -14.17 13.97
CA ASN A 201 -10.20 -15.59 14.14
C ASN A 201 -11.50 -15.82 14.92
N GLN A 202 -11.75 -15.05 15.97
CA GLN A 202 -13.05 -15.02 16.66
C GLN A 202 -14.21 -14.54 15.77
N LEU A 203 -13.94 -13.66 14.81
CA LEU A 203 -14.94 -13.22 13.84
C LEU A 203 -15.26 -14.26 12.75
N LYS A 204 -14.45 -15.32 12.59
CA LYS A 204 -14.76 -16.44 11.68
C LYS A 204 -15.67 -17.48 12.32
N SER A 205 -15.66 -17.64 13.64
CA SER A 205 -16.41 -18.70 14.34
C SER A 205 -17.88 -18.37 14.60
N LYS A 206 -18.30 -17.11 14.43
CA LYS A 206 -19.71 -16.70 14.56
C LYS A 206 -20.55 -16.94 13.30
N ASP A 207 -19.92 -17.34 12.20
CA ASP A 207 -20.56 -17.58 10.89
C ASP A 207 -20.65 -19.09 10.54
N ASN A 208 -20.38 -20.00 11.51
CA ASN A 208 -20.57 -21.45 11.37
C ASN A 208 -21.77 -21.92 12.20
#